data_AF-A0A8D8VY61-F1
#
_entry.id   AF-A0A8D8VY61-F1
#
_cell.length_a   1.000
_cell.length_b   1.000
_cell.length_c   1.000
_cell.angle_alpha   90.00
_cell.angle_beta   90.00
_cell.angle_gamma   90.00
#
_symmetry.space_group_name_H-M   'P 1'
#
loop_
_entity.id
_entity.type
_entity.pdbx_description
1 polymer ?
#
loop_
_entity_poly.entity_id
_entity_poly.type
_entity_poly.pdbx_seq_one_letter_code
_entity_poly.pdbx_strand_id
1 'polypeptide(L)'
;MGLLTDPATGEGVFAHSLLRYSNKTSFLLYVLGVIWFALLAHDDITIGTHFSENALLPGLVKGDYSEDEIARGFLTELTNEMQNSSGQMPVPYLMARFHQLGLEGYIHNFTLHYPLGKPTENDCPASVSHADQYTQWTLKNPMDLYLQRLTTLVSMVATQATGVPNGNHGLFHRFGIEALTLEGVRSKKNIGGVRFFQMGKVIEGVFRSMNNLLERFHQSYFFYLMPASDRFVSISYYMPVLALLVSTVLLKAYSAWMILHAKYAAVMLNEKYTDKDKQDKIAGDKGKQDNKEESLAEELDESSLENLNLVRVGLIFLLTHGIGYLLIACVPFMTHYLEGPTDKALFLGIAGVSLATVLCTIVYKMLFSVGIDWSFYFIFCRVELGLATMCIGVQNFSLGLIIAVIYVLPAHYVSSTQNRWYNKVLWLLFHPLCILYFIILASTMFYFPELGLEALLSRSFQVTRTTLVYSAVDALIYGSWVYSICAGVILPIWLMFWVGLVLCRV
;
A
#
# COMPACT_ATOMS: atom_id res chain seq x y z
N MET A 1 -16.56 -24.98 -14.13
CA MET A 1 -16.32 -25.91 -13.00
C MET A 1 -15.56 -27.18 -13.38
N GLY A 2 -15.38 -27.53 -14.66
CA GLY A 2 -14.65 -28.75 -15.06
C GLY A 2 -13.11 -28.75 -14.91
N LEU A 3 -12.48 -27.60 -14.66
CA LEU A 3 -11.02 -27.51 -14.51
C LEU A 3 -10.51 -27.93 -13.12
N LEU A 4 -11.41 -28.07 -12.13
CA LEU A 4 -11.07 -28.41 -10.74
C LEU A 4 -11.45 -29.86 -10.37
N THR A 5 -12.06 -30.60 -11.31
CA THR A 5 -12.64 -31.93 -11.07
C THR A 5 -11.99 -33.04 -11.90
N ASP A 6 -11.10 -32.71 -12.83
CA ASP A 6 -10.42 -33.69 -13.67
C ASP A 6 -9.10 -34.14 -13.02
N PRO A 7 -8.96 -35.41 -12.57
CA PRO A 7 -7.73 -35.91 -11.98
C PRO A 7 -6.53 -35.88 -12.93
N ALA A 8 -6.73 -35.73 -14.25
CA ALA A 8 -5.65 -35.57 -15.23
C ALA A 8 -5.06 -34.15 -15.31
N THR A 9 -5.69 -33.14 -14.70
CA THR A 9 -5.21 -31.74 -14.76
C THR A 9 -3.88 -31.48 -14.03
N GLY A 10 -3.35 -32.47 -13.29
CA GLY A 10 -2.02 -32.44 -12.68
C GLY A 10 -0.88 -32.98 -13.54
N GLU A 11 -1.16 -33.60 -14.70
CA GLU A 11 -0.15 -34.30 -15.52
C GLU A 11 0.63 -33.39 -16.47
N GLY A 12 0.30 -32.09 -16.52
CA GLY A 12 1.04 -31.12 -17.31
C GLY A 12 2.47 -30.94 -16.77
N VAL A 13 3.48 -31.05 -17.64
CA VAL A 13 4.91 -30.79 -17.32
C VAL A 13 5.10 -29.46 -16.57
N PHE A 14 4.26 -28.47 -16.87
CA PHE A 14 4.23 -27.16 -16.20
C PHE A 14 3.79 -27.26 -14.73
N ALA A 15 2.72 -28.01 -14.42
CA ALA A 15 2.24 -28.18 -13.05
C ALA A 15 3.27 -28.92 -12.19
N HIS A 16 3.89 -29.97 -12.73
CA HIS A 16 4.96 -30.70 -12.05
C HIS A 16 6.20 -29.83 -11.76
N SER A 17 6.63 -29.01 -12.73
CA SER A 17 7.71 -28.04 -12.52
C SER A 17 7.35 -26.99 -11.47
N LEU A 18 6.13 -26.45 -11.52
CA LEU A 18 5.66 -25.43 -10.58
C LEU A 18 5.57 -25.98 -9.16
N LEU A 19 5.14 -27.23 -8.97
CA LEU A 19 5.14 -27.87 -7.65
C LEU A 19 6.54 -28.12 -7.11
N ARG A 20 7.47 -28.57 -7.96
CA ARG A 20 8.87 -28.86 -7.59
C ARG A 20 9.62 -27.61 -7.12
N TYR A 21 9.34 -26.46 -7.74
CA TYR A 21 10.03 -25.20 -7.44
C TYR A 21 9.16 -24.16 -6.73
N SER A 22 7.97 -24.54 -6.24
CA SER A 22 6.94 -23.64 -5.68
C SER A 22 7.49 -22.65 -4.65
N ASN A 23 8.29 -23.11 -3.68
CA ASN A 23 8.89 -22.22 -2.67
C ASN A 23 9.86 -21.21 -3.29
N LYS A 24 10.70 -21.65 -4.24
CA LYS A 24 11.67 -20.78 -4.91
C LYS A 24 10.97 -19.77 -5.82
N THR A 25 9.95 -20.19 -6.56
CA THR A 25 9.16 -19.31 -7.43
C THR A 25 8.36 -18.31 -6.62
N SER A 26 7.72 -18.72 -5.51
CA SER A 26 7.04 -17.81 -4.59
C SER A 26 8.01 -16.77 -4.02
N PHE A 27 9.18 -17.19 -3.53
CA PHE A 27 10.18 -16.26 -3.01
C PHE A 27 10.69 -15.29 -4.08
N LEU A 28 10.92 -15.78 -5.30
CA LEU A 28 11.32 -14.95 -6.44
C LEU A 28 10.26 -13.88 -6.74
N LEU A 29 8.97 -14.21 -6.72
CA LEU A 29 7.90 -13.23 -6.94
C LEU A 29 7.86 -12.15 -5.86
N TYR A 30 8.10 -12.51 -4.59
CA TYR A 30 8.23 -11.53 -3.52
C TYR A 30 9.38 -10.55 -3.81
N VAL A 31 10.56 -11.07 -4.16
CA VAL A 31 11.74 -10.25 -4.48
C VAL A 31 11.49 -9.37 -5.71
N LEU A 32 10.87 -9.92 -6.76
CA LEU A 32 10.49 -9.17 -7.95
C LEU A 32 9.49 -8.05 -7.63
N GLY A 33 8.54 -8.28 -6.72
CA GLY A 33 7.62 -7.24 -6.26
C GLY A 33 8.35 -6.09 -5.56
N VAL A 34 9.28 -6.41 -4.65
CA VAL A 34 10.11 -5.39 -3.97
C VAL A 34 10.98 -4.61 -4.95
N ILE A 35 11.62 -5.31 -5.90
CA ILE A 35 12.43 -4.67 -6.96
C ILE A 35 11.55 -3.77 -7.83
N TRP A 36 10.36 -4.24 -8.23
CA TRP A 36 9.44 -3.45 -9.06
C TRP A 36 9.02 -2.17 -8.35
N PHE A 37 8.74 -2.22 -7.04
CA PHE A 37 8.46 -1.03 -6.26
C PHE A 37 9.62 -0.03 -6.29
N ALA A 38 10.86 -0.51 -6.14
CA ALA A 38 12.04 0.35 -6.23
C ALA A 38 12.20 0.96 -7.63
N LEU A 39 11.83 0.24 -8.68
CA LEU A 39 11.87 0.74 -10.06
C LEU A 39 10.84 1.85 -10.33
N LEU A 40 9.75 1.95 -9.56
CA LEU A 40 8.74 3.01 -9.77
C LEU A 40 9.29 4.43 -9.64
N ALA A 41 10.42 4.60 -8.94
CA ALA A 41 11.10 5.89 -8.82
C ALA A 41 11.96 6.26 -10.06
N HIS A 42 12.10 5.36 -11.02
CA HIS A 42 12.88 5.57 -12.24
C HIS A 42 12.18 6.52 -13.22
N ASP A 43 12.97 7.31 -13.93
CA ASP A 43 12.50 8.34 -14.86
C ASP A 43 11.57 7.78 -15.93
N ASP A 44 11.93 6.65 -16.54
CA ASP A 44 11.13 6.03 -17.61
C ASP A 44 9.73 5.54 -17.19
N ILE A 45 9.53 5.23 -15.91
CA ILE A 45 8.22 4.77 -15.39
C ILE A 45 7.34 5.96 -14.98
N THR A 46 7.97 7.05 -14.56
CA THR A 46 7.26 8.24 -14.12
C THR A 46 6.75 9.06 -15.30
N ILE A 47 5.62 9.72 -15.13
CA ILE A 47 4.99 10.59 -16.14
C ILE A 47 5.06 12.04 -15.65
N GLY A 48 5.34 12.98 -16.55
CA GLY A 48 5.32 14.41 -16.24
C GLY A 48 3.92 14.90 -15.85
N THR A 49 3.80 15.60 -14.73
CA THR A 49 2.58 16.33 -14.42
C THR A 49 2.43 17.49 -15.41
N HIS A 50 1.23 17.62 -15.98
CA HIS A 50 0.95 18.66 -16.95
C HIS A 50 -0.51 19.11 -16.79
N PHE A 51 -0.76 20.38 -17.08
CA PHE A 51 -2.10 20.91 -17.26
C PHE A 51 -2.42 20.86 -18.75
N SER A 52 -3.61 20.34 -19.09
CA SER A 52 -4.06 20.23 -20.47
C SER A 52 -5.52 20.65 -20.58
N GLU A 53 -5.75 21.75 -21.30
CA GLU A 53 -7.10 22.16 -21.72
C GLU A 53 -7.68 21.21 -22.79
N ASN A 54 -6.82 20.42 -23.46
CA ASN A 54 -7.22 19.49 -24.52
C ASN A 54 -8.03 18.28 -24.01
N ALA A 55 -8.09 18.05 -22.70
CA ALA A 55 -8.89 16.97 -22.13
C ALA A 55 -10.41 17.18 -22.34
N LEU A 56 -10.84 18.41 -22.56
CA LEU A 56 -12.25 18.79 -22.71
C LEU A 56 -12.73 18.82 -24.17
N LEU A 57 -11.81 18.97 -25.13
CA LEU A 57 -12.12 19.10 -26.55
C LEU A 57 -11.24 18.15 -27.40
N PRO A 58 -11.35 16.82 -27.18
CA PRO A 58 -10.56 15.85 -27.94
C PRO A 58 -10.83 16.00 -29.44
N GLY A 59 -9.81 16.37 -30.20
CA GLY A 59 -9.87 16.55 -31.67
C GLY A 59 -10.14 17.97 -32.16
N LEU A 60 -10.39 18.94 -31.29
CA LEU A 60 -10.60 20.35 -31.64
C LEU A 60 -9.36 21.24 -31.44
N VAL A 61 -8.34 20.73 -30.74
CA VAL A 61 -7.09 21.44 -30.50
C VAL A 61 -5.92 20.67 -31.13
N LYS A 62 -5.15 21.33 -31.99
CA LYS A 62 -3.86 20.82 -32.46
C LYS A 62 -2.83 21.01 -31.35
N GLY A 63 -2.34 19.92 -30.77
CA GLY A 63 -1.33 19.94 -29.70
C GLY A 63 0.07 20.34 -30.17
N ASP A 64 0.32 20.24 -31.48
CA ASP A 64 1.58 20.64 -32.11
C ASP A 64 1.41 21.95 -32.86
N TYR A 65 2.29 22.92 -32.59
CA TYR A 65 2.38 24.16 -33.36
C TYR A 65 3.12 23.88 -34.67
N SER A 66 2.38 23.73 -35.78
CA SER A 66 2.96 23.43 -37.11
C SER A 66 3.40 24.65 -37.91
N GLU A 67 3.24 25.86 -37.36
CA GLU A 67 3.41 27.12 -38.08
C GLU A 67 4.77 27.79 -37.77
N ASP A 68 5.84 26.99 -37.61
CA ASP A 68 7.18 27.47 -37.24
C ASP A 68 7.72 28.51 -38.24
N GLU A 69 7.37 28.36 -39.52
CA GLU A 69 7.73 29.30 -40.59
C GLU A 69 7.05 30.67 -40.41
N ILE A 70 5.78 30.69 -40.01
CA ILE A 70 5.03 31.93 -39.74
C ILE A 70 5.59 32.62 -38.49
N ALA A 71 5.90 31.86 -37.43
CA ALA A 71 6.51 32.40 -36.21
C ALA A 71 7.89 33.01 -36.47
N ARG A 72 8.73 32.37 -37.28
CA ARG A 72 10.03 32.92 -37.71
C ARG A 72 9.85 34.20 -38.54
N GLY A 73 8.81 34.26 -39.37
CA GLY A 73 8.41 35.48 -40.08
C GLY A 73 8.13 36.64 -39.12
N PHE A 74 7.25 36.44 -38.15
CA PHE A 74 6.93 37.47 -37.14
C PHE A 74 8.14 37.89 -36.29
N LEU A 75 9.01 36.95 -35.92
CA LEU A 75 10.23 37.25 -35.18
C LEU A 75 11.18 38.12 -36.02
N THR A 76 11.33 37.81 -37.31
CA THR A 76 12.22 38.56 -38.22
C THR A 76 11.70 39.99 -38.42
N GLU A 77 10.40 40.15 -38.65
CA GLU A 77 9.77 41.46 -38.78
C GLU A 77 9.91 42.29 -37.50
N LEU A 78 9.65 41.69 -36.33
CA LEU A 78 9.82 42.37 -35.05
C LEU A 78 11.28 42.77 -34.82
N THR A 79 12.24 41.91 -35.17
CA THR A 79 13.67 42.20 -35.01
C THR A 79 14.10 43.38 -35.88
N ASN A 80 13.62 43.46 -37.12
CA ASN A 80 13.88 44.60 -38.01
C ASN A 80 13.28 45.89 -37.45
N GLU A 81 12.05 45.83 -36.92
CA GLU A 81 11.40 47.00 -36.32
C GLU A 81 12.12 47.47 -35.04
N MET A 82 12.64 46.53 -34.25
CA MET A 82 13.44 46.83 -33.06
C MET A 82 14.78 47.51 -33.41
N GLN A 83 15.41 47.16 -34.54
CA GLN A 83 16.61 47.84 -35.02
C GLN A 83 16.33 49.30 -35.40
N ASN A 84 15.16 49.59 -35.97
CA ASN A 84 14.73 50.94 -36.31
C ASN A 84 14.32 51.77 -35.08
N SER A 85 13.96 51.12 -33.98
CA SER A 85 13.34 51.75 -32.80
C SER A 85 14.33 52.21 -31.72
N SER A 86 15.62 52.36 -32.04
CA SER A 86 16.66 52.95 -31.16
C SER A 86 16.70 52.35 -29.73
N GLY A 87 16.43 51.05 -29.59
CA GLY A 87 16.45 50.35 -28.29
C GLY A 87 15.19 50.52 -27.43
N GLN A 88 14.17 51.25 -27.90
CA GLN A 88 12.85 51.28 -27.28
C GLN A 88 11.95 50.19 -27.87
N MET A 89 11.04 49.64 -27.06
CA MET A 89 10.10 48.61 -27.51
C MET A 89 9.11 49.19 -28.53
N PRO A 90 8.91 48.57 -29.70
CA PRO A 90 8.05 49.10 -30.77
C PRO A 90 6.57 48.85 -30.47
N VAL A 91 6.06 49.50 -29.43
CA VAL A 91 4.66 49.35 -28.95
C VAL A 91 3.63 49.60 -30.06
N PRO A 92 3.76 50.61 -30.95
CA PRO A 92 2.80 50.83 -32.02
C PRO A 92 2.72 49.65 -33.01
N TYR A 93 3.87 49.08 -33.38
CA TYR A 93 3.95 47.91 -34.27
C TYR A 93 3.27 46.69 -33.63
N LEU A 94 3.58 46.42 -32.35
CA LEU A 94 2.99 45.30 -31.61
C LEU A 94 1.47 45.43 -31.52
N MET A 95 0.96 46.63 -31.21
CA MET A 95 -0.47 46.91 -31.13
C MET A 95 -1.17 46.69 -32.48
N ALA A 96 -0.56 47.18 -33.57
CA ALA A 96 -1.09 46.98 -34.91
C ALA A 96 -1.11 45.50 -35.32
N ARG A 97 -0.05 44.74 -35.00
CA ARG A 97 0.00 43.31 -35.29
C ARG A 97 -1.02 42.51 -34.49
N PHE A 98 -1.23 42.82 -33.22
CA PHE A 98 -2.29 42.18 -32.44
C PHE A 98 -3.67 42.45 -33.05
N HIS A 99 -3.98 43.68 -33.44
CA HIS A 99 -5.26 43.98 -34.09
C HIS A 99 -5.42 43.27 -35.45
N GLN A 100 -4.35 43.17 -36.25
CA GLN A 100 -4.37 42.44 -37.52
C GLN A 100 -4.60 40.94 -37.34
N LEU A 101 -4.12 40.36 -36.24
CA LEU A 101 -4.37 38.97 -35.84
C LEU A 101 -5.78 38.78 -35.25
N GLY A 102 -6.59 39.84 -35.16
CA GLY A 102 -7.93 39.81 -34.56
C GLY A 102 -7.91 39.86 -33.03
N LEU A 103 -6.76 40.17 -32.42
CA LEU A 103 -6.62 40.31 -30.98
C LEU A 103 -6.88 41.76 -30.56
N GLU A 104 -7.67 41.95 -29.50
CA GLU A 104 -7.87 43.28 -28.91
C GLU A 104 -6.65 43.68 -28.07
N GLY A 105 -5.74 44.45 -28.66
CA GLY A 105 -4.57 45.00 -27.99
C GLY A 105 -4.87 46.37 -27.34
N TYR A 106 -4.51 46.54 -26.07
CA TYR A 106 -4.64 47.81 -25.34
C TYR A 106 -3.29 48.20 -24.72
N ILE A 107 -2.94 49.50 -24.80
CA ILE A 107 -1.76 50.04 -24.10
C ILE A 107 -2.21 50.46 -22.71
N HIS A 108 -1.68 49.81 -21.68
CA HIS A 108 -1.94 50.18 -20.30
C HIS A 108 -0.77 50.98 -19.73
N ASN A 109 -1.06 52.15 -19.18
CA ASN A 109 -0.05 53.03 -18.61
C ASN A 109 0.18 52.65 -17.14
N PHE A 110 1.08 51.70 -16.88
CA PHE A 110 1.43 51.32 -15.51
C PHE A 110 2.31 52.39 -14.87
N THR A 111 1.75 53.14 -13.93
CA THR A 111 2.54 54.05 -13.08
C THR A 111 2.93 53.29 -11.81
N LEU A 112 4.16 52.79 -11.76
CA LEU A 112 4.68 52.10 -10.59
C LEU A 112 5.16 53.12 -9.54
N HIS A 113 4.32 53.46 -8.57
CA HIS A 113 4.74 54.25 -7.41
C HIS A 113 5.56 53.38 -6.45
N TYR A 114 6.89 53.45 -6.56
CA TYR A 114 7.81 52.88 -5.57
C TYR A 114 7.75 53.70 -4.27
N PRO A 115 7.33 53.13 -3.13
CA PRO A 115 7.21 53.89 -1.88
C PRO A 115 8.56 54.21 -1.21
N LEU A 116 9.70 53.79 -1.78
CA LEU A 116 11.04 53.91 -1.16
C LEU A 116 12.16 54.38 -2.12
N GLY A 117 11.84 55.09 -3.21
CA GLY A 117 12.84 55.66 -4.14
C GLY A 117 13.16 54.78 -5.36
N LYS A 118 13.70 55.40 -6.43
CA LYS A 118 14.02 54.72 -7.69
C LYS A 118 15.20 53.75 -7.50
N PRO A 119 15.13 52.50 -8.02
CA PRO A 119 16.27 51.61 -8.03
C PRO A 119 17.35 52.17 -8.96
N THR A 120 18.62 52.01 -8.58
CA THR A 120 19.75 52.23 -9.48
C THR A 120 19.94 51.02 -10.40
N GLU A 121 20.58 51.19 -11.55
CA GLU A 121 20.72 50.17 -12.62
C GLU A 121 21.34 48.82 -12.17
N ASN A 122 21.92 48.78 -10.96
CA ASN A 122 22.44 47.59 -10.31
C ASN A 122 21.42 46.81 -9.45
N ASP A 123 20.20 47.32 -9.28
CA ASP A 123 19.15 46.75 -8.43
C ASP A 123 18.16 45.84 -9.19
N CYS A 124 18.40 45.59 -10.48
CA CYS A 124 17.69 44.55 -11.23
C CYS A 124 18.38 43.20 -10.98
N PRO A 125 17.86 42.32 -10.12
CA PRO A 125 18.21 40.92 -10.24
C PRO A 125 17.71 40.45 -11.59
N ALA A 126 18.66 39.99 -12.41
CA ALA A 126 18.38 39.19 -13.59
C ALA A 126 17.27 38.18 -13.26
N SER A 127 16.25 38.15 -14.13
CA SER A 127 15.23 37.10 -14.26
C SER A 127 15.28 36.03 -13.16
N VAL A 128 14.40 36.15 -12.16
CA VAL A 128 14.10 35.04 -11.27
C VAL A 128 13.33 34.02 -12.10
N SER A 129 14.11 33.13 -12.72
CA SER A 129 13.66 31.84 -13.24
C SER A 129 12.85 31.13 -12.16
N HIS A 130 11.62 30.77 -12.52
CA HIS A 130 10.78 29.70 -11.96
C HIS A 130 11.41 28.90 -10.81
N ALA A 131 11.13 29.30 -9.58
CA ALA A 131 11.71 28.72 -8.36
C ALA A 131 11.20 27.31 -8.01
N ASP A 132 10.26 26.73 -8.76
CA ASP A 132 9.81 25.34 -8.56
C ASP A 132 10.50 24.33 -9.50
N GLN A 133 11.34 24.79 -10.43
CA GLN A 133 12.23 23.92 -11.22
C GLN A 133 13.57 23.61 -10.51
N TYR A 134 13.86 24.21 -9.36
CA TYR A 134 15.23 24.28 -8.83
C TYR A 134 15.74 23.07 -8.02
N THR A 135 14.90 22.09 -7.68
CA THR A 135 15.37 20.86 -7.04
C THR A 135 15.92 19.85 -8.04
N GLN A 136 15.51 19.90 -9.32
CA GLN A 136 16.01 18.97 -10.34
C GLN A 136 17.43 19.33 -10.81
N TRP A 137 17.80 20.60 -10.82
CA TRP A 137 19.10 21.08 -11.35
C TRP A 137 20.26 21.09 -10.35
N THR A 138 20.01 20.86 -9.06
CA THR A 138 21.08 20.85 -8.03
C THR A 138 21.69 19.47 -7.79
N LEU A 139 21.03 18.40 -8.23
CA LEU A 139 21.55 17.04 -8.18
C LEU A 139 22.25 16.71 -9.50
N LYS A 140 23.58 16.83 -9.52
CA LYS A 140 24.39 16.51 -10.72
C LYS A 140 24.40 15.02 -11.07
N ASN A 141 24.08 14.14 -10.12
CA ASN A 141 24.17 12.69 -10.31
C ASN A 141 22.77 12.06 -10.47
N PRO A 142 22.56 11.20 -11.50
CA PRO A 142 21.28 10.54 -11.73
C PRO A 142 20.88 9.59 -10.58
N MET A 143 21.86 8.97 -9.90
CA MET A 143 21.59 8.09 -8.77
C MET A 143 21.05 8.86 -7.55
N ASP A 144 21.58 10.06 -7.26
CA ASP A 144 21.11 10.86 -6.13
C ASP A 144 19.67 11.35 -6.37
N LEU A 145 19.34 11.69 -7.61
CA LEU A 145 17.98 12.02 -8.04
C LEU A 145 17.02 10.85 -7.87
N TYR A 146 17.43 9.65 -8.32
CA TYR A 146 16.66 8.42 -8.12
C TYR A 146 16.41 8.12 -6.63
N LEU A 147 17.46 8.19 -5.79
CA LEU A 147 17.35 7.95 -4.35
C LEU A 147 16.42 8.96 -3.67
N GLN A 148 16.46 10.23 -4.07
CA GLN A 148 15.53 11.23 -3.57
C GLN A 148 14.09 10.89 -3.97
N ARG A 149 13.84 10.55 -5.23
CA ARG A 149 12.51 10.15 -5.73
C ARG A 149 11.98 8.91 -5.02
N LEU A 150 12.83 7.91 -4.81
CA LEU A 150 12.50 6.71 -4.05
C LEU A 150 12.16 7.04 -2.59
N THR A 151 12.92 7.94 -1.97
CA THR A 151 12.66 8.40 -0.60
C THR A 151 11.32 9.12 -0.51
N THR A 152 11.01 10.01 -1.45
CA THR A 152 9.71 10.70 -1.54
C THR A 152 8.58 9.69 -1.75
N LEU A 153 8.76 8.71 -2.63
CA LEU A 153 7.79 7.66 -2.89
C LEU A 153 7.49 6.83 -1.62
N VAL A 154 8.54 6.38 -0.91
CA VAL A 154 8.41 5.64 0.35
C VAL A 154 7.73 6.50 1.42
N SER A 155 8.09 7.79 1.51
CA SER A 155 7.45 8.72 2.45
C SER A 155 5.96 8.90 2.14
N MET A 156 5.58 9.00 0.86
CA MET A 156 4.19 9.12 0.44
C MET A 156 3.39 7.84 0.74
N VAL A 157 3.98 6.66 0.50
CA VAL A 157 3.36 5.39 0.90
C VAL A 157 3.19 5.33 2.42
N ALA A 158 4.21 5.68 3.19
CA ALA A 158 4.14 5.65 4.64
C ALA A 158 3.05 6.58 5.20
N THR A 159 2.91 7.80 4.68
CA THR A 159 1.89 8.74 5.12
C THR A 159 0.48 8.29 4.72
N GLN A 160 0.28 7.84 3.47
CA GLN A 160 -1.02 7.38 2.98
C GLN A 160 -1.51 6.10 3.67
N ALA A 161 -0.60 5.23 4.11
CA ALA A 161 -0.97 3.99 4.80
C ALA A 161 -1.74 4.26 6.11
N THR A 162 -1.56 5.42 6.73
CA THR A 162 -2.29 5.82 7.94
C THR A 162 -3.78 6.09 7.69
N GLY A 163 -4.17 6.34 6.43
CA GLY A 163 -5.54 6.74 6.08
C GLY A 163 -5.93 8.14 6.59
N VAL A 164 -4.99 8.89 7.17
CA VAL A 164 -5.20 10.25 7.67
C VAL A 164 -4.78 11.25 6.59
N PRO A 165 -5.59 12.30 6.32
CA PRO A 165 -5.22 13.33 5.35
C PRO A 165 -3.98 14.11 5.82
N ASN A 166 -3.09 14.43 4.89
CA ASN A 166 -1.85 15.18 5.18
C ASN A 166 -2.10 16.64 5.61
N GLY A 167 -3.29 17.18 5.34
CA GLY A 167 -3.68 18.52 5.77
C GLY A 167 -5.20 18.67 5.84
N ASN A 168 -5.65 19.75 6.46
CA ASN A 168 -7.07 20.01 6.70
C ASN A 168 -7.91 19.99 5.41
N HIS A 169 -7.34 20.42 4.27
CA HIS A 169 -7.98 20.36 2.96
C HIS A 169 -8.49 18.96 2.58
N GLY A 170 -7.78 17.89 2.98
CA GLY A 170 -8.16 16.52 2.68
C GLY A 170 -9.51 16.11 3.31
N LEU A 171 -9.90 16.74 4.42
CA LEU A 171 -11.21 16.48 5.05
C LEU A 171 -12.36 17.08 4.23
N PHE A 172 -12.13 18.16 3.48
CA PHE A 172 -13.13 18.86 2.69
C PHE A 172 -13.47 18.14 1.39
N HIS A 173 -12.55 17.31 0.87
CA HIS A 173 -12.76 16.49 -0.32
C HIS A 173 -14.03 15.61 -0.21
N ARG A 174 -14.32 15.04 0.97
CA ARG A 174 -15.52 14.20 1.18
C ARG A 174 -16.84 14.95 0.99
N PHE A 175 -16.81 16.28 1.10
CA PHE A 175 -17.96 17.15 0.95
C PHE A 175 -18.01 17.83 -0.41
N GLY A 176 -17.11 17.47 -1.34
CA GLY A 176 -17.00 18.13 -2.64
C GLY A 176 -16.54 19.59 -2.55
N ILE A 177 -15.91 19.98 -1.44
CA ILE A 177 -15.38 21.32 -1.25
C ILE A 177 -13.91 21.32 -1.70
N GLU A 178 -13.62 22.06 -2.75
CA GLU A 178 -12.26 22.31 -3.22
C GLU A 178 -11.53 23.20 -2.21
N ALA A 179 -10.43 22.70 -1.65
CA ALA A 179 -9.67 23.38 -0.61
C ALA A 179 -8.18 23.35 -0.93
N LEU A 180 -7.53 24.50 -0.81
CA LEU A 180 -6.08 24.65 -0.91
C LEU A 180 -5.52 24.98 0.47
N THR A 181 -4.45 24.29 0.88
CA THR A 181 -3.70 24.67 2.09
C THR A 181 -2.37 25.29 1.68
N LEU A 182 -2.13 26.52 2.15
CA LEU A 182 -0.84 27.20 2.02
C LEU A 182 -0.08 27.01 3.34
N GLU A 183 1.05 26.33 3.27
CA GLU A 183 1.91 26.06 4.43
C GLU A 183 3.30 26.67 4.21
N GLY A 184 3.79 27.37 5.23
CA GLY A 184 5.15 27.92 5.24
C GLY A 184 6.16 26.89 5.72
N VAL A 185 7.02 26.38 4.83
CA VAL A 185 8.08 25.44 5.21
C VAL A 185 9.31 26.21 5.71
N ARG A 186 9.73 25.93 6.95
CA ARG A 186 10.94 26.53 7.52
C ARG A 186 12.19 25.95 6.85
N SER A 187 12.87 26.76 6.03
CA SER A 187 14.16 26.39 5.46
C SER A 187 15.28 26.53 6.50
N LYS A 188 16.08 25.48 6.70
CA LYS A 188 17.28 25.50 7.57
C LYS A 188 18.35 26.48 7.08
N LYS A 189 18.30 26.89 5.80
CA LYS A 189 19.30 27.75 5.15
C LYS A 189 18.88 29.22 5.03
N ASN A 190 17.60 29.55 5.15
CA ASN A 190 17.12 30.93 5.03
C ASN A 190 16.94 31.57 6.41
N ILE A 191 17.78 32.57 6.71
CA ILE A 191 17.71 33.40 7.91
C ILE A 191 16.71 34.56 7.71
N GLY A 192 16.52 35.01 6.46
CA GLY A 192 15.48 35.98 6.11
C GLY A 192 14.14 35.29 5.93
N GLY A 193 13.23 35.48 6.89
CA GLY A 193 11.87 34.95 6.82
C GLY A 193 11.10 35.41 5.56
N VAL A 194 10.02 34.70 5.24
CA VAL A 194 9.12 35.06 4.13
C VAL A 194 8.39 36.36 4.47
N ARG A 195 8.47 37.37 3.59
CA ARG A 195 7.78 38.66 3.80
C ARG A 195 6.31 38.54 3.39
N PHE A 196 5.41 39.26 4.06
CA PHE A 196 3.98 39.32 3.68
C PHE A 196 3.75 39.67 2.21
N PHE A 197 4.60 40.51 1.63
CA PHE A 197 4.54 40.85 0.20
C PHE A 197 4.78 39.65 -0.71
N GLN A 198 5.73 38.77 -0.37
CA GLN A 198 5.99 37.55 -1.15
C GLN A 198 4.81 36.57 -1.04
N MET A 199 4.26 36.42 0.16
CA MET A 199 3.05 35.61 0.36
C MET A 199 1.85 36.17 -0.41
N GLY A 200 1.65 37.50 -0.39
CA GLY A 200 0.60 38.18 -1.14
C GLY A 200 0.72 37.96 -2.64
N LYS A 201 1.94 38.00 -3.21
CA LYS A 201 2.19 37.67 -4.62
C LYS A 201 1.80 36.23 -4.97
N VAL A 202 2.11 35.27 -4.09
CA VAL A 202 1.73 33.86 -4.31
C VAL A 202 0.21 33.73 -4.27
N ILE A 203 -0.44 34.30 -3.25
CA ILE A 203 -1.91 34.27 -3.11
C ILE A 203 -2.59 34.91 -4.32
N GLU A 204 -2.20 36.14 -4.68
CA GLU A 204 -2.73 36.84 -5.86
C GLU A 204 -2.50 36.05 -7.14
N GLY A 205 -1.30 35.48 -7.31
CA GLY A 205 -0.96 34.63 -8.46
C GLY A 205 -1.86 33.40 -8.55
N VAL A 206 -2.09 32.70 -7.43
CA VAL A 206 -3.01 31.56 -7.36
C VAL A 206 -4.42 31.99 -7.74
N PHE A 207 -4.97 33.05 -7.11
CA PHE A 207 -6.31 33.53 -7.43
C PHE A 207 -6.46 33.99 -8.87
N ARG A 208 -5.49 34.72 -9.43
CA ARG A 208 -5.52 35.11 -10.84
C ARG A 208 -5.45 33.90 -11.77
N SER A 209 -4.60 32.91 -11.46
CA SER A 209 -4.50 31.69 -12.26
C SER A 209 -5.79 30.88 -12.25
N MET A 210 -6.44 30.74 -11.09
CA MET A 210 -7.71 30.02 -10.94
C MET A 210 -8.89 30.79 -11.54
N ASN A 211 -8.92 32.11 -11.39
CA ASN A 211 -10.02 32.94 -11.91
C ASN A 211 -10.01 33.07 -13.44
N ASN A 212 -8.89 32.73 -14.08
CA ASN A 212 -8.78 32.67 -15.54
C ASN A 212 -9.23 31.32 -16.12
N LEU A 213 -9.54 30.33 -15.29
CA LEU A 213 -10.05 29.05 -15.75
C LEU A 213 -11.55 29.16 -16.02
N LEU A 214 -11.97 28.77 -17.22
CA LEU A 214 -13.38 28.73 -17.63
C LEU A 214 -14.15 27.58 -16.97
N GLU A 215 -13.43 26.54 -16.53
CA GLU A 215 -13.99 25.35 -15.88
C GLU A 215 -13.24 25.00 -14.59
N ARG A 216 -13.87 24.16 -13.76
CA ARG A 216 -13.26 23.62 -12.56
C ARG A 216 -12.15 22.63 -12.92
N PHE A 217 -11.18 22.44 -12.03
CA PHE A 217 -10.15 21.43 -12.24
C PHE A 217 -10.77 20.03 -12.33
N HIS A 218 -10.61 19.39 -13.49
CA HIS A 218 -10.89 17.99 -13.67
C HIS A 218 -9.61 17.18 -13.55
N GLN A 219 -9.65 16.12 -12.75
CA GLN A 219 -8.52 15.19 -12.61
C GLN A 219 -8.46 14.24 -13.80
N SER A 220 -7.29 14.10 -14.41
CA SER A 220 -7.04 13.10 -15.46
C SER A 220 -6.77 11.70 -14.90
N TYR A 221 -6.21 11.61 -13.69
CA TYR A 221 -5.95 10.36 -12.98
C TYR A 221 -6.47 10.43 -11.53
N PHE A 222 -7.30 9.46 -11.14
CA PHE A 222 -7.86 9.36 -9.78
C PHE A 222 -6.86 8.76 -8.77
N PHE A 223 -6.01 7.85 -9.22
CA PHE A 223 -5.09 7.11 -8.36
C PHE A 223 -3.67 7.16 -8.90
N TYR A 224 -2.76 7.74 -8.11
CA TYR A 224 -1.37 7.96 -8.48
C TYR A 224 -0.46 8.05 -7.26
N LEU A 225 0.82 7.82 -7.47
CA LEU A 225 1.89 8.11 -6.52
C LEU A 225 2.79 9.21 -7.10
N MET A 226 3.25 10.16 -6.28
CA MET A 226 4.09 11.28 -6.68
C MET A 226 5.50 11.13 -6.11
N PRO A 227 6.45 10.55 -6.85
CA PRO A 227 7.86 10.56 -6.47
C PRO A 227 8.50 11.96 -6.53
N ALA A 228 7.90 12.90 -7.25
CA ALA A 228 8.30 14.31 -7.29
C ALA A 228 7.08 15.23 -7.53
N SER A 229 7.23 16.54 -7.36
CA SER A 229 6.15 17.52 -7.61
C SER A 229 5.75 17.61 -9.09
N ASP A 230 6.67 17.29 -9.99
CA ASP A 230 6.53 17.34 -11.44
C ASP A 230 6.34 15.95 -12.08
N ARG A 231 6.30 14.88 -11.28
CA ARG A 231 6.26 13.49 -11.76
C ARG A 231 5.30 12.63 -10.96
N PHE A 232 4.51 11.82 -11.65
CA PHE A 232 3.60 10.86 -11.03
C PHE A 232 3.70 9.45 -11.65
N VAL A 233 3.24 8.45 -10.91
CA VAL A 233 3.15 7.04 -11.30
C VAL A 233 1.68 6.65 -11.28
N SER A 234 1.13 6.20 -12.41
CA SER A 234 -0.27 5.80 -12.51
C SER A 234 -0.54 4.43 -11.89
N ILE A 235 -1.81 4.16 -11.58
CA ILE A 235 -2.30 2.89 -11.01
C ILE A 235 -1.84 1.63 -11.74
N SER A 236 -1.72 1.69 -13.07
CA SER A 236 -1.28 0.54 -13.88
C SER A 236 0.15 0.12 -13.59
N TYR A 237 1.03 1.04 -13.16
CA TYR A 237 2.43 0.73 -12.90
C TYR A 237 2.68 0.22 -11.48
N TYR A 238 1.97 0.75 -10.48
CA TYR A 238 2.23 0.37 -9.09
C TYR A 238 1.39 -0.82 -8.61
N MET A 239 0.18 -1.07 -9.14
CA MET A 239 -0.64 -2.22 -8.71
C MET A 239 0.01 -3.59 -8.96
N PRO A 240 0.78 -3.82 -10.05
CA PRO A 240 1.53 -5.06 -10.23
C PRO A 240 2.48 -5.40 -9.07
N VAL A 241 3.02 -4.42 -8.34
CA VAL A 241 3.82 -4.67 -7.12
C VAL A 241 3.04 -5.52 -6.13
N LEU A 242 1.82 -5.08 -5.80
CA LEU A 242 0.97 -5.74 -4.83
C LEU A 242 0.60 -7.16 -5.31
N ALA A 243 0.26 -7.29 -6.60
CA ALA A 243 -0.06 -8.59 -7.19
C ALA A 243 1.11 -9.57 -7.10
N LEU A 244 2.34 -9.14 -7.39
CA LEU A 244 3.55 -9.95 -7.28
C LEU A 244 3.80 -10.39 -5.83
N LEU A 245 3.72 -9.46 -4.87
CA LEU A 245 3.90 -9.78 -3.46
C LEU A 245 2.85 -10.81 -3.00
N VAL A 246 1.56 -10.56 -3.23
CA VAL A 246 0.47 -11.44 -2.79
C VAL A 246 0.53 -12.82 -3.47
N SER A 247 0.95 -12.88 -4.74
CA SER A 247 1.11 -14.16 -5.46
C SER A 247 2.02 -15.14 -4.73
N THR A 248 2.97 -14.66 -3.91
CA THR A 248 3.84 -15.48 -3.06
C THR A 248 3.07 -16.44 -2.16
N VAL A 249 2.04 -15.95 -1.44
CA VAL A 249 1.24 -16.76 -0.51
C VAL A 249 0.16 -17.54 -1.24
N LEU A 250 -0.40 -17.00 -2.34
CA LEU A 250 -1.41 -17.70 -3.15
C LEU A 250 -0.82 -18.91 -3.88
N LEU A 251 0.37 -18.78 -4.48
CA LEU A 251 1.07 -19.92 -5.09
C LEU A 251 1.47 -20.96 -4.04
N LYS A 252 1.85 -20.52 -2.84
CA LYS A 252 2.15 -21.44 -1.74
C LYS A 252 0.89 -22.21 -1.32
N ALA A 253 -0.25 -21.52 -1.18
CA ALA A 253 -1.53 -22.14 -0.90
C ALA A 253 -1.94 -23.14 -1.99
N TYR A 254 -1.81 -22.75 -3.26
CA TYR A 254 -2.10 -23.62 -4.40
C TYR A 254 -1.20 -24.86 -4.44
N SER A 255 0.11 -24.70 -4.23
CA SER A 255 1.04 -25.83 -4.19
C SER A 255 0.72 -26.81 -3.04
N ALA A 256 0.37 -26.29 -1.87
CA ALA A 256 -0.03 -27.09 -0.72
C ALA A 256 -1.38 -27.80 -0.97
N TRP A 257 -2.32 -27.13 -1.67
CA TRP A 257 -3.59 -27.72 -2.09
C TRP A 257 -3.37 -28.89 -3.04
N MET A 258 -2.52 -28.73 -4.07
CA MET A 258 -2.22 -29.82 -5.01
C MET A 258 -1.57 -31.02 -4.33
N ILE A 259 -0.64 -30.79 -3.38
CA ILE A 259 -0.03 -31.87 -2.60
C ILE A 259 -1.08 -32.57 -1.73
N LEU A 260 -1.94 -31.80 -1.07
CA LEU A 260 -3.01 -32.35 -0.24
C LEU A 260 -4.00 -33.17 -1.08
N HIS A 261 -4.42 -32.65 -2.23
CA HIS A 261 -5.31 -33.33 -3.17
C HIS A 261 -4.70 -34.63 -3.72
N ALA A 262 -3.40 -34.64 -4.06
CA ALA A 262 -2.71 -35.85 -4.51
C ALA A 262 -2.65 -36.93 -3.43
N LYS A 263 -2.42 -36.55 -2.16
CA LYS A 263 -2.49 -37.49 -1.02
C LYS A 263 -3.88 -38.11 -0.90
N TYR A 264 -4.93 -37.30 -0.98
CA TYR A 264 -6.31 -37.77 -0.94
C TYR A 264 -6.65 -38.71 -2.10
N ALA A 265 -6.24 -38.37 -3.32
CA ALA A 265 -6.47 -39.20 -4.50
C ALA A 265 -5.78 -40.57 -4.39
N ALA A 266 -4.56 -40.62 -3.84
CA ALA A 266 -3.81 -41.87 -3.65
C ALA A 266 -4.49 -42.80 -2.63
N VAL A 267 -5.03 -42.23 -1.54
CA VAL A 267 -5.79 -42.94 -0.51
C VAL A 267 -7.05 -43.58 -1.14
N MET A 268 -7.86 -42.80 -1.87
CA MET A 268 -9.07 -43.29 -2.55
C MET A 268 -8.79 -44.35 -3.64
N LEU A 269 -7.61 -44.35 -4.25
CA LEU A 269 -7.20 -45.37 -5.23
C LEU A 269 -6.77 -46.67 -4.55
N ASN A 270 -6.08 -46.57 -3.41
CA ASN A 270 -5.71 -47.74 -2.60
C ASN A 270 -6.95 -48.43 -2.05
N GLU A 271 -7.95 -47.69 -1.56
CA GLU A 271 -9.23 -48.24 -1.09
C GLU A 271 -9.92 -49.09 -2.16
N LYS A 272 -10.05 -48.54 -3.39
CA LYS A 272 -10.62 -49.26 -4.55
C LYS A 272 -9.85 -50.51 -4.97
N TYR A 273 -8.52 -50.51 -4.80
CA TYR A 273 -7.69 -51.67 -5.10
C TYR A 273 -7.92 -52.77 -4.05
N THR A 274 -7.97 -52.38 -2.78
CA THR A 274 -8.20 -53.28 -1.65
C THR A 274 -9.59 -53.93 -1.70
N ASP A 275 -10.63 -53.16 -2.07
CA ASP A 275 -11.99 -53.69 -2.26
C ASP A 275 -12.10 -54.68 -3.44
N LYS A 276 -11.35 -54.45 -4.53
CA LYS A 276 -11.29 -55.39 -5.66
C LYS A 276 -10.56 -56.68 -5.28
N ASP A 277 -9.44 -56.59 -4.57
CA ASP A 277 -8.70 -57.76 -4.09
C ASP A 277 -9.53 -58.58 -3.08
N LYS A 278 -10.35 -57.92 -2.24
CA LYS A 278 -11.34 -58.59 -1.38
C LYS A 278 -12.42 -59.31 -2.20
N GLN A 279 -12.95 -58.70 -3.26
CA GLN A 279 -13.93 -59.35 -4.15
C GLN A 279 -13.34 -60.54 -4.93
N ASP A 280 -12.12 -60.42 -5.43
CA ASP A 280 -11.44 -61.50 -6.16
C ASP A 280 -11.05 -62.67 -5.24
N LYS A 281 -10.71 -62.40 -3.97
CA LYS A 281 -10.48 -63.43 -2.94
C LYS A 281 -11.76 -64.12 -2.47
N ILE A 282 -12.94 -63.50 -2.61
CA ILE A 282 -14.24 -64.14 -2.30
C ILE A 282 -14.65 -65.14 -3.40
N ALA A 283 -14.08 -65.03 -4.61
CA ALA A 283 -14.30 -65.94 -5.72
C ALA A 283 -13.32 -67.14 -5.79
N GLY A 284 -12.28 -67.17 -4.95
CA GLY A 284 -11.27 -68.25 -4.89
C GLY A 284 -11.07 -68.78 -3.47
N ASP A 285 -11.08 -70.11 -3.34
CA ASP A 285 -11.09 -70.86 -2.07
C ASP A 285 -10.00 -70.46 -1.03
N LYS A 286 -10.36 -70.72 0.23
CA LYS A 286 -9.79 -70.26 1.51
C LYS A 286 -8.26 -70.32 1.65
N GLY A 287 -7.69 -69.20 2.08
CA GLY A 287 -6.39 -69.14 2.75
C GLY A 287 -6.39 -68.09 3.86
N LYS A 288 -6.24 -68.53 5.12
CA LYS A 288 -6.01 -67.67 6.29
C LYS A 288 -4.66 -66.95 6.15
N GLN A 289 -4.64 -65.62 6.12
CA GLN A 289 -3.55 -64.83 6.72
C GLN A 289 -3.89 -63.33 6.88
N ASP A 290 -3.61 -62.86 8.10
CA ASP A 290 -3.26 -61.50 8.54
C ASP A 290 -4.31 -60.36 8.59
N ASN A 291 -5.24 -60.50 9.54
CA ASN A 291 -6.21 -59.48 10.03
C ASN A 291 -5.59 -58.21 10.67
N LYS A 292 -4.28 -57.94 10.53
CA LYS A 292 -3.60 -56.84 11.25
C LYS A 292 -3.16 -55.67 10.36
N GLU A 293 -2.94 -55.93 9.07
CA GLU A 293 -2.61 -54.88 8.09
C GLU A 293 -3.89 -54.28 7.48
N GLU A 294 -4.93 -55.08 7.30
CA GLU A 294 -6.22 -54.67 6.72
C GLU A 294 -6.99 -53.73 7.67
N SER A 295 -6.96 -53.99 8.98
CA SER A 295 -7.55 -53.10 9.99
C SER A 295 -6.76 -51.79 10.15
N LEU A 296 -5.43 -51.83 9.96
CA LEU A 296 -4.58 -50.64 10.04
C LEU A 296 -4.78 -49.75 8.81
N ALA A 297 -4.96 -50.36 7.64
CA ALA A 297 -5.28 -49.67 6.40
C ALA A 297 -6.67 -49.03 6.44
N GLU A 298 -7.70 -49.74 6.92
CA GLU A 298 -9.07 -49.21 7.11
C GLU A 298 -9.14 -48.10 8.18
N GLU A 299 -8.44 -48.23 9.33
CA GLU A 299 -8.36 -47.15 10.33
C GLU A 299 -7.58 -45.92 9.82
N LEU A 300 -6.60 -46.11 8.94
CA LEU A 300 -5.86 -45.03 8.27
C LEU A 300 -6.69 -44.37 7.15
N ASP A 301 -7.60 -45.10 6.50
CA ASP A 301 -8.46 -44.63 5.39
C ASP A 301 -9.59 -43.73 5.89
N GLU A 302 -10.38 -44.22 6.86
CA GLU A 302 -11.59 -43.54 7.35
C GLU A 302 -11.23 -42.29 8.17
N SER A 303 -10.14 -42.35 8.94
CA SER A 303 -9.63 -41.20 9.70
C SER A 303 -9.00 -40.12 8.82
N SER A 304 -8.58 -40.41 7.59
CA SER A 304 -7.98 -39.42 6.69
C SER A 304 -9.05 -38.60 5.96
N LEU A 305 -10.15 -39.24 5.56
CA LEU A 305 -11.22 -38.67 4.72
C LEU A 305 -12.24 -37.82 5.50
N GLU A 306 -12.58 -38.21 6.75
CA GLU A 306 -13.40 -37.37 7.66
C GLU A 306 -12.68 -36.09 8.14
N ASN A 307 -11.38 -35.95 7.86
CA ASN A 307 -10.49 -34.93 8.42
C ASN A 307 -10.19 -33.73 7.50
N LEU A 308 -10.93 -33.50 6.41
CA LEU A 308 -11.08 -32.14 5.89
C LEU A 308 -11.89 -31.37 6.92
N ASN A 309 -11.19 -30.86 7.94
CA ASN A 309 -11.68 -30.21 9.14
C ASN A 309 -12.39 -28.87 8.86
N LEU A 310 -13.19 -28.76 7.79
CA LEU A 310 -13.83 -27.55 7.30
C LEU A 310 -14.70 -26.91 8.37
N VAL A 311 -15.45 -27.71 9.14
CA VAL A 311 -16.25 -27.22 10.28
C VAL A 311 -15.35 -26.60 11.34
N ARG A 312 -14.21 -27.23 11.66
CA ARG A 312 -13.26 -26.68 12.66
C ARG A 312 -12.55 -25.44 12.13
N VAL A 313 -12.15 -25.43 10.85
CA VAL A 313 -11.56 -24.26 10.18
C VAL A 313 -12.54 -23.10 10.19
N GLY A 314 -13.81 -23.35 9.82
CA GLY A 314 -14.88 -22.35 9.84
C GLY A 314 -15.19 -21.84 11.26
N LEU A 315 -15.18 -22.72 12.26
CA LEU A 315 -15.36 -22.31 13.66
C LEU A 315 -14.21 -21.41 14.13
N ILE A 316 -12.95 -21.79 13.86
CA ILE A 316 -11.78 -20.97 14.22
C ILE A 316 -11.83 -19.62 13.49
N PHE A 317 -12.18 -19.61 12.20
CA PHE A 317 -12.37 -18.38 11.42
C PHE A 317 -13.42 -17.46 12.07
N LEU A 318 -14.59 -17.99 12.40
CA LEU A 318 -15.67 -17.22 13.01
C LEU A 318 -15.31 -16.71 14.41
N LEU A 319 -14.64 -17.52 15.23
CA LEU A 319 -14.19 -17.13 16.57
C LEU A 319 -13.13 -16.02 16.50
N THR A 320 -12.12 -16.16 15.63
CA THR A 320 -11.05 -15.17 15.49
C THR A 320 -11.55 -13.83 14.93
N HIS A 321 -12.42 -13.85 13.92
CA HIS A 321 -13.06 -12.63 13.41
C HIS A 321 -14.05 -12.04 14.40
N GLY A 322 -14.78 -12.87 15.14
CA GLY A 322 -15.66 -12.44 16.22
C GLY A 322 -14.90 -11.65 17.30
N ILE A 323 -13.69 -12.08 17.68
CA ILE A 323 -12.81 -11.33 18.58
C ILE A 323 -12.42 -9.98 17.97
N GLY A 324 -12.05 -9.95 16.70
CA GLY A 324 -11.71 -8.71 16.00
C GLY A 324 -12.87 -7.70 15.95
N TYR A 325 -14.07 -8.18 15.62
CA TYR A 325 -15.27 -7.35 15.60
C TYR A 325 -15.67 -6.89 17.01
N LEU A 326 -15.54 -7.76 18.02
CA LEU A 326 -15.74 -7.40 19.42
C LEU A 326 -14.80 -6.28 19.86
N LEU A 327 -13.52 -6.34 19.46
CA LEU A 327 -12.55 -5.27 19.74
C LEU A 327 -12.95 -3.92 19.12
N ILE A 328 -13.53 -3.93 17.92
CA ILE A 328 -14.06 -2.71 17.29
C ILE A 328 -15.24 -2.17 18.10
N ALA A 329 -16.19 -3.03 18.47
CA ALA A 329 -17.37 -2.64 19.23
C ALA A 329 -17.06 -2.20 20.68
N CYS A 330 -16.02 -2.76 21.29
CA CYS A 330 -15.68 -2.54 22.69
C CYS A 330 -14.92 -1.23 22.96
N VAL A 331 -14.44 -0.50 21.94
CA VAL A 331 -13.64 0.73 22.13
C VAL A 331 -14.29 1.72 23.10
N PRO A 332 -15.57 2.11 22.95
CA PRO A 332 -16.18 3.08 23.86
C PRO A 332 -16.32 2.53 25.29
N PHE A 333 -16.61 1.23 25.42
CA PHE A 333 -16.75 0.57 26.71
C PHE A 333 -15.43 0.45 27.46
N MET A 334 -14.33 0.16 26.77
CA MET A 334 -13.00 0.10 27.39
C MET A 334 -12.65 1.43 28.06
N THR A 335 -12.95 2.56 27.39
CA THR A 335 -12.69 3.89 27.95
C THR A 335 -13.61 4.26 29.10
N HIS A 336 -14.82 3.70 29.15
CA HIS A 336 -15.78 3.95 30.22
C HIS A 336 -15.46 3.15 31.50
N TYR A 337 -15.14 1.86 31.37
CA TYR A 337 -14.98 0.96 32.52
C TYR A 337 -13.57 0.93 33.14
N LEU A 338 -12.51 1.21 32.38
CA LEU A 338 -11.12 1.13 32.88
C LEU A 338 -10.64 2.41 33.58
N GLU A 339 -11.56 3.35 33.88
CA GLU A 339 -11.36 4.59 34.66
C GLU A 339 -9.92 5.14 34.64
N GLY A 340 -9.62 6.06 33.72
CA GLY A 340 -8.30 6.68 33.62
C GLY A 340 -8.09 7.46 32.31
N PRO A 341 -6.84 7.91 32.03
CA PRO A 341 -6.50 8.50 30.75
C PRO A 341 -6.85 7.57 29.59
N THR A 342 -7.51 8.10 28.55
CA THR A 342 -8.04 7.34 27.41
C THR A 342 -6.99 6.47 26.72
N ASP A 343 -5.75 6.97 26.61
CA ASP A 343 -4.62 6.25 26.01
C ASP A 343 -4.20 5.01 26.81
N LYS A 344 -4.23 5.10 28.14
CA LYS A 344 -3.93 3.97 29.02
C LYS A 344 -5.06 2.96 29.02
N ALA A 345 -6.31 3.40 29.16
CA ALA A 345 -7.49 2.55 29.19
C ALA A 345 -7.61 1.74 27.90
N LEU A 346 -7.52 2.40 26.75
CA LEU A 346 -7.63 1.74 25.45
C LEU A 346 -6.47 0.78 25.20
N PHE A 347 -5.24 1.20 25.48
CA PHE A 347 -4.07 0.31 25.33
C PHE A 347 -4.19 -0.92 26.22
N LEU A 348 -4.56 -0.75 27.50
CA LEU A 348 -4.69 -1.86 28.44
C LEU A 348 -5.81 -2.83 28.03
N GLY A 349 -6.94 -2.32 27.53
CA GLY A 349 -8.04 -3.15 27.02
C GLY A 349 -7.62 -3.99 25.81
N ILE A 350 -7.03 -3.36 24.79
CA ILE A 350 -6.59 -4.06 23.57
C ILE A 350 -5.44 -5.04 23.87
N ALA A 351 -4.44 -4.60 24.66
CA ALA A 351 -3.33 -5.46 25.08
C ALA A 351 -3.82 -6.62 25.97
N GLY A 352 -4.81 -6.40 26.82
CA GLY A 352 -5.43 -7.42 27.66
C GLY A 352 -6.13 -8.49 26.83
N VAL A 353 -6.92 -8.11 25.82
CA VAL A 353 -7.55 -9.05 24.88
C VAL A 353 -6.48 -9.80 24.06
N SER A 354 -5.46 -9.08 23.58
CA SER A 354 -4.34 -9.69 22.84
C SER A 354 -3.58 -10.72 23.69
N LEU A 355 -3.30 -10.38 24.95
CA LEU A 355 -2.66 -11.29 25.90
C LEU A 355 -3.58 -12.49 26.22
N ALA A 356 -4.87 -12.25 26.45
CA ALA A 356 -5.82 -13.32 26.73
C ALA A 356 -5.91 -14.32 25.57
N THR A 357 -5.96 -13.85 24.32
CA THR A 357 -5.99 -14.73 23.14
C THR A 357 -4.70 -15.53 22.95
N VAL A 358 -3.54 -14.95 23.29
CA VAL A 358 -2.25 -15.65 23.31
C VAL A 358 -2.15 -16.66 24.45
N LEU A 359 -2.69 -16.36 25.63
CA LEU A 359 -2.66 -17.24 26.80
C LEU A 359 -3.70 -18.37 26.73
N CYS A 360 -4.82 -18.16 26.04
CA CYS A 360 -5.87 -19.17 25.80
C CYS A 360 -5.43 -20.34 24.89
N THR A 361 -4.13 -20.51 24.64
CA THR A 361 -3.57 -21.66 23.92
C THR A 361 -3.92 -23.01 24.53
N ILE A 362 -4.11 -23.06 25.86
CA ILE A 362 -4.61 -24.26 26.55
C ILE A 362 -6.05 -24.56 26.12
N VAL A 363 -6.90 -23.53 26.06
CA VAL A 363 -8.31 -23.67 25.64
C VAL A 363 -8.40 -24.14 24.19
N TYR A 364 -7.56 -23.62 23.29
CA TYR A 364 -7.52 -24.12 21.91
C TYR A 364 -7.11 -25.59 21.83
N LYS A 365 -6.12 -26.03 22.62
CA LYS A 365 -5.71 -27.44 22.68
C LYS A 365 -6.78 -28.36 23.32
N MET A 366 -7.65 -27.81 24.17
CA MET A 366 -8.78 -28.54 24.73
C MET A 366 -9.95 -28.64 23.75
N LEU A 367 -10.24 -27.56 23.01
CA LEU A 367 -11.34 -27.49 22.05
C LEU A 367 -11.04 -28.23 20.74
N PHE A 368 -9.78 -28.29 20.34
CA PHE A 368 -9.36 -28.86 19.06
C PHE A 368 -8.29 -29.92 19.25
N SER A 369 -8.43 -31.03 18.52
CA SER A 369 -7.48 -32.15 18.58
C SER A 369 -6.09 -31.74 18.10
N VAL A 370 -5.08 -32.04 18.93
CA VAL A 370 -3.67 -31.75 18.66
C VAL A 370 -3.07 -32.85 17.80
N GLY A 371 -2.36 -32.45 16.73
CA GLY A 371 -1.57 -33.38 15.94
C GLY A 371 -2.27 -34.11 14.79
N ILE A 372 -3.41 -33.59 14.35
CA ILE A 372 -4.00 -33.87 13.04
C ILE A 372 -3.25 -33.08 11.96
N ASP A 373 -3.35 -33.50 10.69
CA ASP A 373 -2.81 -32.73 9.56
C ASP A 373 -3.61 -31.42 9.35
N TRP A 374 -3.07 -30.31 9.85
CA TRP A 374 -3.63 -28.96 9.68
C TRP A 374 -3.23 -28.31 8.35
N SER A 375 -2.77 -29.06 7.35
CA SER A 375 -2.36 -28.50 6.04
C SER A 375 -3.48 -27.73 5.35
N PHE A 376 -4.73 -28.23 5.38
CA PHE A 376 -5.89 -27.52 4.83
C PHE A 376 -6.13 -26.17 5.52
N TYR A 377 -5.97 -26.11 6.83
CA TYR A 377 -6.14 -24.89 7.61
C TYR A 377 -5.11 -23.81 7.23
N PHE A 378 -3.84 -24.17 7.07
CA PHE A 378 -2.81 -23.23 6.62
C PHE A 378 -2.93 -22.85 5.14
N ILE A 379 -3.61 -23.64 4.30
CA ILE A 379 -4.01 -23.24 2.95
C ILE A 379 -5.04 -22.11 3.08
N PHE A 380 -6.09 -22.33 3.87
CA PHE A 380 -7.14 -21.34 4.12
C PHE A 380 -6.57 -20.01 4.64
N CYS A 381 -5.73 -20.04 5.69
CA CYS A 381 -5.12 -18.84 6.26
C CYS A 381 -4.32 -18.01 5.23
N ARG A 382 -3.62 -18.67 4.28
CA ARG A 382 -2.86 -17.98 3.23
C ARG A 382 -3.74 -17.38 2.16
N VAL A 383 -4.80 -18.09 1.76
CA VAL A 383 -5.79 -17.58 0.81
C VAL A 383 -6.46 -16.34 1.40
N GLU A 384 -6.87 -16.41 2.66
CA GLU A 384 -7.46 -15.28 3.37
C GLU A 384 -6.50 -14.08 3.47
N LEU A 385 -5.25 -14.29 3.91
CA LEU A 385 -4.24 -13.23 3.93
C LEU A 385 -4.03 -12.60 2.55
N GLY A 386 -3.93 -13.41 1.50
CA GLY A 386 -3.73 -12.92 0.14
C GLY A 386 -4.91 -12.09 -0.37
N LEU A 387 -6.14 -12.61 -0.22
CA LEU A 387 -7.35 -11.92 -0.62
C LEU A 387 -7.58 -10.63 0.19
N ALA A 388 -7.43 -10.69 1.51
CA ALA A 388 -7.55 -9.52 2.38
C ALA A 388 -6.55 -8.42 1.98
N THR A 389 -5.28 -8.79 1.75
CA THR A 389 -4.23 -7.84 1.35
C THR A 389 -4.52 -7.20 -0.01
N MET A 390 -5.04 -7.96 -0.98
CA MET A 390 -5.47 -7.40 -2.28
C MET A 390 -6.64 -6.44 -2.13
N CYS A 391 -7.68 -6.82 -1.38
CA CYS A 391 -8.84 -5.96 -1.13
C CYS A 391 -8.43 -4.66 -0.44
N ILE A 392 -7.58 -4.75 0.59
CA ILE A 392 -7.05 -3.58 1.29
C ILE A 392 -6.22 -2.72 0.33
N GLY A 393 -5.38 -3.32 -0.52
CA GLY A 393 -4.55 -2.58 -1.46
C GLY A 393 -5.31 -1.92 -2.61
N VAL A 394 -6.47 -2.44 -3.01
CA VAL A 394 -7.35 -1.72 -3.97
C VAL A 394 -7.95 -0.47 -3.32
N GLN A 395 -8.31 -0.53 -2.04
CA GLN A 395 -8.88 0.61 -1.31
C GLN A 395 -7.82 1.62 -0.87
N ASN A 396 -6.68 1.13 -0.37
CA ASN A 396 -5.53 1.90 0.07
C ASN A 396 -4.26 1.10 -0.28
N PHE A 397 -3.71 1.38 -1.47
CA PHE A 397 -2.51 0.70 -1.98
C PHE A 397 -1.38 0.73 -0.96
N SER A 398 -1.16 1.86 -0.32
CA SER A 398 -0.07 2.06 0.62
C SER A 398 -0.18 1.17 1.86
N LEU A 399 -1.38 1.06 2.43
CA LEU A 399 -1.64 0.13 3.54
C LEU A 399 -1.50 -1.32 3.09
N GLY A 400 -2.08 -1.69 1.94
CA GLY A 400 -1.97 -3.04 1.38
C GLY A 400 -0.53 -3.45 1.08
N LEU A 401 0.29 -2.53 0.55
CA LEU A 401 1.71 -2.74 0.28
C LEU A 401 2.50 -2.98 1.58
N ILE A 402 2.28 -2.18 2.62
CA ILE A 402 2.95 -2.36 3.92
C ILE A 402 2.55 -3.71 4.54
N ILE A 403 1.26 -4.06 4.52
CA ILE A 403 0.77 -5.36 4.99
C ILE A 403 1.42 -6.50 4.19
N ALA A 404 1.50 -6.37 2.86
CA ALA A 404 2.11 -7.37 1.99
C ALA A 404 3.59 -7.58 2.34
N VAL A 405 4.35 -6.49 2.48
CA VAL A 405 5.78 -6.55 2.83
C VAL A 405 5.98 -7.22 4.19
N ILE A 406 5.15 -6.89 5.20
CA ILE A 406 5.30 -7.39 6.57
C ILE A 406 4.85 -8.84 6.72
N TYR A 407 3.67 -9.22 6.21
CA TYR A 407 3.02 -10.49 6.56
C TYR A 407 3.19 -11.62 5.54
N VAL A 408 3.34 -11.30 4.24
CA VAL A 408 3.35 -12.33 3.18
C VAL A 408 4.53 -13.29 3.32
N LEU A 409 5.74 -12.76 3.52
CA LEU A 409 6.94 -13.59 3.57
C LEU A 409 6.98 -14.47 4.84
N PRO A 410 6.69 -13.95 6.06
CA PRO A 410 6.52 -14.80 7.23
C PRO A 410 5.44 -15.88 7.05
N ALA A 411 4.27 -15.53 6.54
CA ALA A 411 3.16 -16.47 6.30
C ALA A 411 3.49 -17.55 5.24
N HIS A 412 4.39 -17.26 4.31
CA HIS A 412 4.90 -18.25 3.35
C HIS A 412 5.60 -19.42 4.08
N TYR A 413 6.45 -19.12 5.05
CA TYR A 413 7.30 -20.09 5.76
C TYR A 413 6.61 -20.81 6.94
N VAL A 414 5.55 -20.24 7.51
CA VAL A 414 4.77 -20.91 8.57
C VAL A 414 4.09 -22.17 8.01
N SER A 415 4.33 -23.35 8.58
CA SER A 415 3.77 -24.61 8.08
C SER A 415 3.29 -25.54 9.19
N SER A 416 2.45 -26.52 8.82
CA SER A 416 1.91 -27.53 9.73
C SER A 416 2.95 -28.52 10.24
N THR A 417 4.05 -28.72 9.50
CA THR A 417 5.05 -29.77 9.76
C THR A 417 6.34 -29.25 10.40
N GLN A 418 6.62 -27.95 10.32
CA GLN A 418 7.85 -27.35 10.87
C GLN A 418 7.54 -26.42 12.04
N ASN A 419 6.83 -26.92 13.06
CA ASN A 419 6.34 -26.12 14.17
C ASN A 419 7.30 -26.07 15.35
N ARG A 420 8.50 -25.50 15.14
CA ARG A 420 9.47 -25.33 16.22
C ARG A 420 9.08 -24.18 17.16
N TRP A 421 9.50 -24.25 18.42
CA TRP A 421 9.14 -23.23 19.43
C TRP A 421 9.54 -21.80 19.02
N TYR A 422 10.66 -21.63 18.33
CA TYR A 422 11.11 -20.32 17.86
C TYR A 422 10.20 -19.72 16.78
N ASN A 423 9.50 -20.53 15.98
CA ASN A 423 8.52 -20.02 15.01
C ASN A 423 7.34 -19.36 15.72
N LYS A 424 6.95 -19.88 16.90
CA LYS A 424 5.91 -19.28 17.75
C LYS A 424 6.39 -17.94 18.31
N VAL A 425 7.59 -17.91 18.87
CA VAL A 425 8.18 -16.67 19.42
C VAL A 425 8.34 -15.61 18.33
N LEU A 426 8.82 -15.98 17.15
CA LEU A 426 8.92 -15.06 16.01
C LEU A 426 7.54 -14.56 15.57
N TRP A 427 6.52 -15.43 15.51
CA TRP A 427 5.17 -15.02 15.12
C TRP A 427 4.54 -14.01 16.11
N LEU A 428 4.87 -14.08 17.41
CA LEU A 428 4.46 -13.07 18.39
C LEU A 428 4.98 -11.67 18.06
N LEU A 429 6.17 -11.55 17.47
CA LEU A 429 6.71 -10.26 17.03
C LEU A 429 5.90 -9.65 15.87
N PHE A 430 5.20 -10.49 15.09
CA PHE A 430 4.30 -10.07 14.03
C PHE A 430 2.88 -9.73 14.53
N HIS A 431 2.63 -9.76 15.84
CA HIS A 431 1.34 -9.31 16.37
C HIS A 431 1.10 -7.84 15.98
N PRO A 432 -0.11 -7.42 15.57
CA PRO A 432 -0.38 -6.06 15.10
C PRO A 432 0.07 -4.94 16.05
N LEU A 433 -0.08 -5.13 17.37
CA LEU A 433 0.43 -4.20 18.38
C LEU A 433 1.97 -4.12 18.41
N CYS A 434 2.67 -5.24 18.20
CA CYS A 434 4.14 -5.26 18.14
C CYS A 434 4.63 -4.56 16.88
N ILE A 435 3.99 -4.85 15.73
CA ILE A 435 4.28 -4.17 14.47
C ILE A 435 4.05 -2.66 14.58
N LEU A 436 2.94 -2.22 15.18
CA LEU A 436 2.68 -0.80 15.43
C LEU A 436 3.78 -0.18 16.29
N TYR A 437 4.19 -0.86 17.38
CA TYR A 437 5.29 -0.40 18.22
C TYR A 437 6.61 -0.30 17.45
N PHE A 438 6.95 -1.29 16.61
CA PHE A 438 8.19 -1.26 15.82
C PHE A 438 8.19 -0.16 14.76
N ILE A 439 7.05 0.11 14.11
CA ILE A 439 6.90 1.24 13.18
C ILE A 439 7.13 2.57 13.90
N ILE A 440 6.55 2.74 15.09
CA ILE A 440 6.70 3.95 15.90
C ILE A 440 8.11 4.08 16.48
N LEU A 441 8.74 2.97 16.85
CA LEU A 441 10.12 2.94 17.30
C LEU A 441 11.06 3.39 16.17
N ALA A 442 10.89 2.84 14.97
CA ALA A 442 11.68 3.22 13.80
C ALA A 442 11.48 4.69 13.41
N SER A 443 10.24 5.20 13.45
CA SER A 443 9.99 6.61 13.19
C SER A 443 10.58 7.52 14.27
N THR A 444 10.49 7.13 15.54
CA THR A 444 11.08 7.90 16.65
C THR A 444 12.61 7.94 16.55
N MET A 445 13.26 6.83 16.15
CA MET A 445 14.69 6.79 15.88
C MET A 445 15.10 7.74 14.75
N PHE A 446 14.27 7.86 13.72
CA PHE A 446 14.54 8.74 12.59
C PHE A 446 14.35 10.23 12.92
N TYR A 447 13.27 10.57 13.64
CA TYR A 447 12.94 11.96 13.98
C TYR A 447 13.72 12.51 15.18
N PHE A 448 14.15 11.65 16.11
CA PHE A 448 14.83 12.04 17.34
C PHE A 448 16.10 11.19 17.56
N PRO A 449 17.11 11.29 16.66
CA PRO A 449 18.35 10.51 16.75
C PRO A 449 19.19 10.81 18.00
N GLU A 450 18.94 11.95 18.67
CA GLU A 450 19.63 12.38 19.88
C GLU A 450 19.19 11.66 21.18
N LEU A 451 18.10 10.87 21.14
CA LEU A 451 17.58 10.20 22.33
C LEU A 451 18.43 8.99 22.73
N GLY A 452 18.73 8.87 24.02
CA GLY A 452 19.27 7.63 24.60
C GLY A 452 18.25 6.48 24.58
N LEU A 453 18.72 5.24 24.75
CA LEU A 453 17.90 4.02 24.59
C LEU A 453 16.66 3.99 25.48
N GLU A 454 16.78 4.34 26.76
CA GLU A 454 15.63 4.35 27.70
C GLU A 454 14.58 5.41 27.30
N ALA A 455 15.03 6.61 26.94
CA ALA A 455 14.16 7.69 26.49
C ALA A 455 13.49 7.36 25.14
N LEU A 456 14.20 6.68 24.24
CA LEU A 456 13.68 6.20 22.97
C LEU A 456 12.55 5.18 23.17
N LEU A 457 12.79 4.14 24.00
CA LEU A 457 11.80 3.08 24.24
C LEU A 457 10.55 3.61 24.95
N SER A 458 10.73 4.45 25.98
CA SER A 458 9.62 5.06 26.74
C SER A 458 8.80 6.02 25.88
N ARG A 459 9.46 6.88 25.08
CA ARG A 459 8.78 7.79 24.15
C ARG A 459 8.01 7.03 23.08
N SER A 460 8.63 6.02 22.48
CA SER A 460 7.98 5.18 21.46
C SER A 460 6.74 4.50 22.04
N PHE A 461 6.83 3.97 23.26
CA PHE A 461 5.70 3.34 23.94
C PHE A 461 4.56 4.32 24.21
N GLN A 462 4.88 5.53 24.68
CA GLN A 462 3.87 6.59 24.88
C GLN A 462 3.18 6.95 23.55
N VAL A 463 3.95 7.16 22.48
CA VAL A 463 3.42 7.49 21.15
C VAL A 463 2.56 6.34 20.60
N THR A 464 2.91 5.07 20.85
CA THR A 464 2.07 3.92 20.48
C THR A 464 0.70 3.98 21.13
N ARG A 465 0.61 4.28 22.43
CA ARG A 465 -0.69 4.41 23.12
C ARG A 465 -1.52 5.55 22.54
N THR A 466 -0.91 6.71 22.32
CA THR A 466 -1.61 7.87 21.75
C THR A 466 -2.06 7.61 20.30
N THR A 467 -1.22 6.95 19.50
CA THR A 467 -1.54 6.58 18.11
C THR A 467 -2.73 5.62 18.04
N LEU A 468 -2.83 4.67 18.97
CA LEU A 468 -4.01 3.80 19.06
C LEU A 468 -5.28 4.59 19.32
N VAL A 469 -5.25 5.56 20.25
CA VAL A 469 -6.39 6.45 20.50
C VAL A 469 -6.77 7.22 19.25
N TYR A 470 -5.81 7.87 18.58
CA TYR A 470 -6.12 8.60 17.35
C TYR A 470 -6.70 7.71 16.27
N SER A 471 -6.13 6.52 16.05
CA SER A 471 -6.67 5.57 15.06
C SER A 471 -8.12 5.12 15.38
N ALA A 472 -8.44 4.90 16.65
CA ALA A 472 -9.77 4.49 17.08
C ALA A 472 -10.78 5.65 17.01
N VAL A 473 -10.36 6.86 17.41
CA VAL A 473 -11.16 8.08 17.29
C VAL A 473 -11.42 8.42 15.83
N ASP A 474 -10.42 8.30 14.96
CA ASP A 474 -10.56 8.55 13.53
C ASP A 474 -11.53 7.56 12.88
N ALA A 475 -11.53 6.30 13.33
CA ALA A 475 -12.52 5.32 12.89
C ALA A 475 -13.94 5.68 13.35
N LEU A 476 -14.11 6.10 14.62
CA LEU A 476 -15.42 6.43 15.19
C LEU A 476 -16.01 7.75 14.66
N ILE A 477 -15.18 8.78 14.50
CA ILE A 477 -15.63 10.14 14.13
C ILE A 477 -15.56 10.36 12.62
N TYR A 478 -14.43 10.04 12.01
CA TYR A 478 -14.17 10.37 10.60
C TYR A 478 -14.46 9.21 9.66
N GLY A 479 -14.78 8.03 10.18
CA GLY A 479 -14.99 6.82 9.41
C GLY A 479 -13.70 6.29 8.78
N SER A 480 -12.54 6.51 9.41
CA SER A 480 -11.27 5.93 8.95
C SER A 480 -11.27 4.41 9.07
N TRP A 481 -10.72 3.72 8.07
CA TRP A 481 -10.82 2.27 7.95
C TRP A 481 -9.66 1.55 8.63
N VAL A 482 -8.57 2.27 8.96
CA VAL A 482 -7.30 1.64 9.37
C VAL A 482 -7.43 0.86 10.67
N TYR A 483 -8.04 1.45 11.71
CA TYR A 483 -8.28 0.73 12.97
C TYR A 483 -9.18 -0.50 12.74
N SER A 484 -10.27 -0.34 12.00
CA SER A 484 -11.22 -1.42 11.69
C SER A 484 -10.59 -2.56 10.89
N ILE A 485 -9.72 -2.26 9.92
CA ILE A 485 -8.98 -3.27 9.15
C ILE A 485 -7.97 -3.99 10.05
N CYS A 486 -7.20 -3.26 10.86
CA CYS A 486 -6.21 -3.84 11.76
C CYS A 486 -6.86 -4.76 12.80
N ALA A 487 -7.95 -4.31 13.44
CA ALA A 487 -8.66 -5.08 14.47
C ALA A 487 -9.54 -6.18 13.89
N GLY A 488 -10.26 -5.94 12.79
CA GLY A 488 -11.26 -6.84 12.23
C GLY A 488 -10.76 -7.80 11.15
N VAL A 489 -9.55 -7.58 10.60
CA VAL A 489 -8.99 -8.43 9.53
C VAL A 489 -7.57 -8.89 9.88
N ILE A 490 -6.63 -7.96 10.12
CA ILE A 490 -5.22 -8.33 10.32
C ILE A 490 -4.99 -9.09 11.62
N LEU A 491 -5.61 -8.66 12.72
CA LEU A 491 -5.54 -9.37 14.00
C LEU A 491 -6.17 -10.77 13.92
N PRO A 492 -7.39 -10.97 13.37
CA PRO A 492 -7.94 -12.30 13.13
C PRO A 492 -7.05 -13.21 12.29
N ILE A 493 -6.52 -12.72 11.17
CA ILE A 493 -5.58 -13.50 10.33
C ILE A 493 -4.35 -13.89 11.14
N TRP A 494 -3.76 -12.95 11.89
CA TRP A 494 -2.62 -13.23 12.76
C TRP A 494 -2.95 -14.31 13.81
N LEU A 495 -4.12 -14.20 14.44
CA LEU A 495 -4.64 -15.15 15.42
C LEU A 495 -4.84 -16.54 14.80
N MET A 496 -5.30 -16.62 13.56
CA MET A 496 -5.46 -17.89 12.86
C MET A 496 -4.12 -18.60 12.68
N PHE A 497 -3.09 -17.90 12.19
CA PHE A 497 -1.75 -18.48 12.12
C PHE A 497 -1.21 -18.88 13.50
N TRP A 498 -1.49 -18.08 14.54
CA TRP A 498 -1.13 -18.42 15.93
C TRP A 498 -1.80 -19.71 16.42
N VAL A 499 -3.12 -19.85 16.21
CA VAL A 499 -3.88 -21.06 16.57
C VAL A 499 -3.33 -22.27 15.82
N GLY A 500 -3.06 -22.16 14.51
CA GLY A 500 -2.45 -23.23 13.72
C GLY A 500 -1.07 -23.65 14.27
N LEU A 501 -0.20 -22.68 14.59
CA LEU A 501 1.09 -22.92 15.22
C LEU A 501 0.95 -23.53 16.63
N VAL A 502 -0.15 -23.33 17.33
CA VAL A 502 -0.35 -23.93 18.67
C VAL A 502 -0.84 -25.38 18.57
N LEU A 503 -1.68 -25.69 17.58
CA LEU A 503 -2.32 -26.99 17.39
C LEU A 503 -1.46 -28.01 16.62
N CYS A 504 -0.46 -27.57 15.86
CA CYS A 504 0.48 -28.46 15.18
C CYS A 504 1.41 -29.19 16.16
N ARG A 505 1.70 -30.47 15.87
CA ARG A 505 2.74 -31.26 16.57
C ARG A 505 4.11 -30.57 16.44
N VAL A 506 4.86 -30.56 17.53
CA VAL A 506 6.26 -30.07 17.59
C VAL A 506 7.18 -31.15 17.03
#